data_AF-W9XB51-F1
#
_entry.id   AF-W9XB51-F1
#
_cell.length_a   1.000
_cell.length_b   1.000
_cell.length_c   1.000
_cell.angle_alpha   90.00
_cell.angle_beta   90.00
_cell.angle_gamma   90.00
#
_symmetry.space_group_name_H-M   'P 1'
#
loop_
_entity.id
_entity.type
_entity.pdbx_description
1 polymer ?
#
loop_
_entity_poly.entity_id
_entity_poly.type
_entity_poly.pdbx_seq_one_letter_code
_entity_poly.pdbx_strand_id
1 'polypeptide(L)'
;MERIVLPILLFLLALTNATAIPSSLAGEGAVNGLITRNETSASAAFAGPLIFNISPNPAGPPCGMTWEVNINVKSRGSVGDASTSCNALYNYVTLPSSSVPQTISKDVNFVYLCPDTPEPISPEGYGYRDIKFIVKGTSDFPSGQNTFLAQLQVLNIDGLPETNMDMPVEIGYAITDNADPLKQLTLQYIYCG
;
A
#
# COMPACT_ATOMS: atom_id res chain seq x y z
N MET A 1 -12.02 -60.12 -36.76
CA MET A 1 -12.47 -58.80 -36.27
C MET A 1 -12.16 -58.74 -34.78
N GLU A 2 -11.83 -57.55 -34.27
CA GLU A 2 -11.50 -57.21 -32.86
C GLU A 2 -10.03 -57.52 -32.47
N ARG A 3 -9.11 -56.54 -32.47
CA ARG A 3 -8.92 -55.30 -31.67
C ARG A 3 -8.04 -55.53 -30.42
N ILE A 4 -6.73 -55.34 -30.66
CA ILE A 4 -5.74 -54.58 -29.88
C ILE A 4 -6.21 -54.17 -28.48
N VAL A 5 -5.89 -55.00 -27.49
CA VAL A 5 -5.84 -54.61 -26.08
C VAL A 5 -4.56 -55.19 -25.51
N LEU A 6 -3.57 -54.31 -25.30
CA LEU A 6 -2.28 -54.43 -24.58
C LEU A 6 -1.23 -53.69 -25.41
N PRO A 7 -1.16 -52.35 -25.32
CA PRO A 7 0.00 -51.79 -24.65
C PRO A 7 -0.28 -50.40 -24.04
N ILE A 8 -0.95 -50.32 -22.90
CA ILE A 8 -1.01 -49.06 -22.11
C ILE A 8 -0.99 -49.42 -20.63
N LEU A 9 0.06 -50.12 -20.17
CA LEU A 9 0.25 -50.36 -18.73
C LEU A 9 1.73 -50.51 -18.35
N LEU A 10 2.63 -49.85 -19.06
CA LEU A 10 4.08 -49.92 -18.80
C LEU A 10 4.78 -48.54 -18.76
N PHE A 11 4.02 -47.46 -18.59
CA PHE A 11 4.56 -46.08 -18.57
C PHE A 11 4.46 -45.36 -17.21
N LEU A 12 4.29 -46.09 -16.10
CA LEU A 12 4.06 -45.49 -14.76
C LEU A 12 5.01 -45.98 -13.65
N LEU A 13 6.22 -46.45 -13.98
CA LEU A 13 7.24 -46.75 -12.97
C LEU A 13 8.58 -46.15 -13.36
N ALA A 14 8.72 -44.84 -13.18
CA ALA A 14 10.03 -44.22 -13.18
C ALA A 14 10.07 -43.01 -12.22
N LEU A 15 10.93 -43.14 -11.21
CA LEU A 15 11.60 -42.08 -10.43
C LEU A 15 10.84 -41.43 -9.25
N THR A 16 10.72 -42.18 -8.15
CA THR A 16 10.70 -41.61 -6.79
C THR A 16 12.10 -41.71 -6.16
N ASN A 17 12.99 -40.78 -6.49
CA ASN A 17 14.21 -40.56 -5.69
C ASN A 17 13.93 -39.47 -4.65
N ALA A 18 13.34 -39.87 -3.53
CA ALA A 18 13.31 -39.04 -2.33
C ALA A 18 14.67 -39.15 -1.63
N THR A 19 15.56 -38.19 -1.88
CA THR A 19 16.77 -38.00 -1.07
C THR A 19 16.37 -37.39 0.26
N ALA A 20 16.38 -38.22 1.30
CA ALA A 20 16.26 -37.81 2.68
C ALA A 20 17.42 -36.86 3.04
N ILE A 21 17.08 -35.65 3.51
CA ILE A 21 18.04 -34.71 4.08
C ILE A 21 18.24 -35.10 5.56
N PRO A 22 19.47 -35.36 6.03
CA PRO A 22 19.71 -35.72 7.41
C PRO A 22 19.52 -34.51 8.34
N SER A 23 18.90 -34.77 9.49
CA SER A 23 18.87 -33.86 10.64
C SER A 23 20.03 -34.14 11.58
N SER A 24 20.50 -33.08 12.25
CA SER A 24 21.49 -33.02 13.36
C SER A 24 22.98 -33.02 12.91
N LEU A 25 23.91 -32.28 13.50
CA LEU A 25 23.96 -31.31 14.61
C LEU A 25 25.32 -30.57 14.55
N ALA A 26 25.36 -29.34 15.06
CA ALA A 26 26.52 -28.59 15.58
C ALA A 26 27.49 -27.86 14.60
N GLY A 27 27.63 -26.55 14.81
CA GLY A 27 28.76 -25.74 14.33
C GLY A 27 28.45 -24.28 14.03
N GLU A 28 28.32 -23.46 15.08
CA GLU A 28 28.53 -21.99 15.17
C GLU A 28 28.33 -21.06 13.95
N GLY A 29 27.37 -20.12 14.10
CA GLY A 29 27.34 -18.89 13.31
C GLY A 29 26.05 -18.07 13.44
N ALA A 30 26.04 -17.13 14.38
CA ALA A 30 25.11 -15.99 14.47
C ALA A 30 23.63 -16.28 14.76
N VAL A 31 23.34 -16.41 16.05
CA VAL A 31 22.08 -15.94 16.65
C VAL A 31 21.99 -14.42 16.46
N ASN A 32 20.98 -13.95 15.73
CA ASN A 32 20.33 -12.65 15.85
C ASN A 32 19.15 -12.71 14.86
N GLY A 33 18.03 -13.29 15.24
CA GLY A 33 17.10 -12.59 16.12
C GLY A 33 16.39 -11.56 15.25
N LEU A 34 15.21 -11.92 14.75
CA LEU A 34 14.25 -10.99 14.18
C LEU A 34 14.17 -9.78 15.12
N ILE A 35 14.85 -8.69 14.77
CA ILE A 35 14.73 -7.44 15.49
C ILE A 35 13.34 -6.93 15.17
N THR A 36 12.40 -7.31 16.03
CA THR A 36 11.26 -6.47 16.35
C THR A 36 11.85 -5.15 16.83
N ARG A 37 11.87 -4.15 15.95
CA ARG A 37 12.10 -2.78 16.39
C ARG A 37 10.91 -2.41 17.26
N ASN A 38 11.09 -2.60 18.57
CA ASN A 38 10.32 -1.92 19.59
C ASN A 38 10.67 -0.43 19.52
N GLU A 39 10.17 0.27 18.50
CA GLU A 39 10.02 1.71 18.54
C GLU A 39 9.00 1.98 19.65
N THR A 40 9.51 2.16 20.87
CA THR A 40 8.72 2.72 21.96
C THR A 40 8.52 4.19 21.62
N SER A 41 7.69 4.49 20.63
CA SER A 41 7.15 5.83 20.40
C SER A 41 5.94 6.01 21.31
N ALA A 42 6.18 5.90 22.61
CA ALA A 42 5.24 6.40 23.59
C ALA A 42 5.22 7.93 23.47
N SER A 43 4.11 8.44 22.92
CA SER A 43 3.64 9.82 23.03
C SER A 43 4.65 10.92 22.64
N ALA A 44 5.02 10.98 21.36
CA ALA A 44 5.03 12.30 20.75
C ALA A 44 3.54 12.69 20.64
N ALA A 45 3.06 13.52 21.55
CA ALA A 45 1.85 14.28 21.27
C ALA A 45 2.14 15.01 19.95
N PHE A 46 1.60 14.51 18.83
CA PHE A 46 1.83 15.09 17.53
C PHE A 46 1.47 16.57 17.61
N ALA A 47 2.48 17.43 17.60
CA ALA A 47 2.32 18.71 16.94
C ALA A 47 1.71 18.39 15.56
N GLY A 48 0.60 19.03 15.24
CA GLY A 48 -0.40 18.46 14.31
C GLY A 48 0.24 17.89 13.04
N PRO A 49 -0.06 16.64 12.65
CA PRO A 49 0.57 16.02 11.49
C PRO A 49 0.22 16.79 10.21
N LEU A 50 1.00 16.58 9.16
CA LEU A 50 0.62 17.02 7.82
C LEU A 50 -0.57 16.16 7.36
N ILE A 51 -1.68 16.80 6.99
CA ILE A 51 -2.92 16.12 6.61
C ILE A 51 -3.26 16.47 5.17
N PHE A 52 -3.52 15.44 4.37
CA PHE A 52 -4.09 15.56 3.02
C PHE A 52 -5.52 15.06 2.99
N ASN A 53 -6.40 15.76 2.28
CA ASN A 53 -7.73 15.28 1.94
C ASN A 53 -7.67 14.34 0.74
N ILE A 54 -8.55 13.35 0.72
CA ILE A 54 -8.82 12.50 -0.44
C ILE A 54 -10.23 12.86 -0.95
N SER A 55 -10.36 13.39 -2.18
CA SER A 55 -11.66 13.87 -2.69
C SER A 55 -11.94 13.45 -4.14
N PRO A 56 -13.04 12.76 -4.46
CA PRO A 56 -14.05 12.27 -3.53
C PRO A 56 -13.47 11.20 -2.60
N ASN A 57 -14.10 11.01 -1.44
CA ASN A 57 -13.72 9.97 -0.51
C ASN A 57 -13.94 8.58 -1.15
N PRO A 58 -12.91 7.74 -1.31
CA PRO A 58 -13.06 6.36 -1.80
C PRO A 58 -13.99 5.57 -0.90
N ALA A 59 -15.01 4.92 -1.48
CA ALA A 59 -15.97 4.10 -0.75
C ALA A 59 -16.04 2.68 -1.31
N GLY A 60 -16.31 1.71 -0.43
CA GLY A 60 -16.46 0.30 -0.76
C GLY A 60 -15.26 -0.57 -0.36
N PRO A 61 -15.28 -1.86 -0.73
CA PRO A 61 -14.27 -2.83 -0.31
C PRO A 61 -12.92 -2.44 -0.91
N PRO A 62 -11.86 -2.18 -0.10
CA PRO A 62 -10.73 -1.42 -0.62
C PRO A 62 -9.68 -2.26 -1.34
N CYS A 63 -9.55 -3.56 -1.03
CA CYS A 63 -8.47 -4.40 -1.55
C CYS A 63 -8.50 -4.51 -3.09
N GLY A 64 -7.39 -4.12 -3.73
CA GLY A 64 -7.22 -4.21 -5.19
C GLY A 64 -7.99 -3.15 -5.96
N MET A 65 -8.56 -2.15 -5.28
CA MET A 65 -9.35 -1.11 -5.91
C MET A 65 -8.52 0.12 -6.26
N THR A 66 -8.98 0.81 -7.28
CA THR A 66 -8.43 2.09 -7.74
C THR A 66 -9.56 3.10 -7.85
N TRP A 67 -9.33 4.30 -7.34
CA TRP A 67 -10.23 5.45 -7.48
C TRP A 67 -9.50 6.62 -8.10
N GLU A 68 -10.22 7.42 -8.87
CA GLU A 68 -9.73 8.71 -9.32
C GLU A 68 -10.11 9.78 -8.30
N VAL A 69 -9.12 10.41 -7.71
CA VAL A 69 -9.31 11.39 -6.63
C VAL A 69 -8.38 12.58 -6.81
N ASN A 70 -8.74 13.67 -6.16
CA ASN A 70 -7.92 14.84 -5.93
C ASN A 70 -7.36 14.78 -4.51
N ILE A 71 -6.04 14.89 -4.40
CA ILE A 71 -5.30 15.01 -3.15
C ILE A 71 -4.94 16.47 -2.95
N ASN A 72 -5.37 17.07 -1.84
CA ASN A 72 -5.06 18.45 -1.50
C ASN A 72 -4.64 18.59 -0.03
N VAL A 73 -3.85 19.62 0.27
CA VAL A 73 -3.39 19.86 1.64
C VAL A 73 -4.56 20.37 2.49
N LYS A 74 -4.94 19.60 3.51
CA LYS A 74 -5.92 19.99 4.52
C LYS A 74 -5.29 20.84 5.62
N SER A 75 -4.12 20.41 6.11
CA SER A 75 -3.38 21.08 7.17
C SER A 75 -1.90 20.80 7.02
N ARG A 76 -1.06 21.83 7.14
CA ARG A 76 0.40 21.67 7.13
C ARG A 76 0.97 21.20 8.47
N GLY A 77 0.21 21.35 9.55
CA GLY A 77 0.74 21.12 10.88
C GLY A 77 1.76 22.17 11.31
N SER A 78 2.59 21.83 12.29
CA SER A 78 3.71 22.66 12.75
C SER A 78 4.93 22.51 11.83
N VAL A 79 5.52 23.64 11.42
CA VAL A 79 6.69 23.68 10.54
C VAL A 79 7.92 23.24 11.33
N GLY A 80 8.27 21.95 11.24
CA GLY A 80 9.42 21.36 11.93
C GLY A 80 9.22 19.90 12.33
N ASP A 81 7.97 19.45 12.39
CA ASP A 81 7.61 18.14 12.96
C ASP A 81 7.36 17.05 11.91
N ALA A 82 7.31 17.42 10.63
CA ALA A 82 7.14 16.47 9.52
C ALA A 82 8.49 15.91 9.04
N SER A 83 8.55 14.60 8.82
CA SER A 83 9.70 13.91 8.22
C SER A 83 10.07 14.47 6.85
N THR A 84 11.32 14.22 6.42
CA THR A 84 11.81 14.65 5.08
C THR A 84 10.91 14.14 3.96
N SER A 85 10.43 12.90 4.04
CA SER A 85 9.53 12.31 3.04
C SER A 85 8.16 12.99 3.04
N CYS A 86 7.59 13.29 4.20
CA CYS A 86 6.34 14.05 4.29
C CYS A 86 6.48 15.49 3.78
N ASN A 87 7.62 16.13 4.01
CA ASN A 87 7.92 17.44 3.43
C ASN A 87 8.06 17.37 1.90
N ALA A 88 8.68 16.31 1.38
CA ALA A 88 8.75 16.07 -0.06
C ALA A 88 7.35 15.86 -0.65
N LEU A 89 6.49 15.08 0.01
CA LEU A 89 5.10 14.87 -0.42
C LEU A 89 4.29 16.17 -0.39
N TYR A 90 4.41 16.97 0.68
CA TYR A 90 3.79 18.30 0.74
C TYR A 90 4.22 19.14 -0.45
N ASN A 91 5.54 19.30 -0.65
CA ASN A 91 6.08 20.07 -1.75
C ASN A 91 5.54 19.55 -3.08
N TYR A 92 5.57 18.24 -3.31
CA TYR A 92 5.05 17.60 -4.51
C TYR A 92 3.58 17.91 -4.77
N VAL A 93 2.70 17.76 -3.78
CA VAL A 93 1.27 18.07 -3.91
C VAL A 93 1.04 19.56 -4.14
N THR A 94 1.87 20.42 -3.55
CA THR A 94 1.76 21.88 -3.66
C THR A 94 2.40 22.47 -4.91
N LEU A 95 3.26 21.73 -5.60
CA LEU A 95 3.91 22.20 -6.81
C LEU A 95 2.85 22.41 -7.90
N PRO A 96 2.76 23.61 -8.50
CA PRO A 96 1.82 23.87 -9.57
C PRO A 96 2.02 22.87 -10.71
N SER A 97 0.94 22.24 -11.17
CA SER A 97 0.97 21.42 -12.40
C SER A 97 0.97 22.28 -13.67
N SER A 98 0.67 23.58 -13.55
CA SER A 98 0.73 24.56 -14.64
C SER A 98 0.98 25.98 -14.11
N SER A 99 1.26 26.93 -15.00
CA SER A 99 1.52 28.34 -14.70
C SER A 99 0.30 29.15 -14.19
N VAL A 100 -0.82 28.47 -13.91
CA VAL A 100 -2.04 29.08 -13.37
C VAL A 100 -2.03 28.90 -11.84
N PRO A 101 -2.46 29.90 -11.04
CA PRO A 101 -2.60 29.74 -9.60
C PRO A 101 -3.69 28.70 -9.31
N GLN A 102 -3.29 27.44 -9.17
CA GLN A 102 -4.21 26.36 -8.84
C GLN A 102 -4.31 26.22 -7.33
N THR A 103 -5.47 25.77 -6.89
CA THR A 103 -5.61 25.12 -5.58
C THR A 103 -4.53 24.05 -5.46
N ILE A 104 -3.75 24.14 -4.38
CA ILE A 104 -2.67 23.24 -3.97
C ILE A 104 -3.20 21.79 -3.93
N SER A 105 -3.13 21.09 -5.06
CA SER A 105 -3.79 19.79 -5.25
C SER A 105 -3.21 19.00 -6.42
N LYS A 106 -3.44 17.69 -6.41
CA LYS A 106 -3.07 16.75 -7.48
C LYS A 106 -4.21 15.79 -7.77
N ASP A 107 -4.54 15.62 -9.04
CA ASP A 107 -5.42 14.53 -9.46
C ASP A 107 -4.58 13.26 -9.65
N VAL A 108 -5.00 12.17 -9.02
CA VAL A 108 -4.23 10.93 -8.92
C VAL A 108 -5.15 9.72 -9.06
N ASN A 109 -4.57 8.58 -9.44
CA ASN A 109 -5.17 7.31 -9.09
C ASN A 109 -4.76 6.95 -7.66
N PHE A 110 -5.73 6.91 -6.75
CA PHE A 110 -5.56 6.36 -5.42
C PHE A 110 -5.82 4.86 -5.49
N VAL A 111 -4.82 4.06 -5.17
CA VAL A 111 -4.84 2.61 -5.28
C VAL A 111 -4.70 2.05 -3.89
N TYR A 112 -5.54 1.07 -3.54
CA TYR A 112 -5.41 0.39 -2.26
C TYR A 112 -5.10 -1.09 -2.44
N LEU A 113 -3.96 -1.52 -1.89
CA LEU A 113 -3.46 -2.88 -1.96
C LEU A 113 -3.43 -3.47 -0.56
N CYS A 114 -4.16 -4.57 -0.39
CA CYS A 114 -4.09 -5.39 0.82
C CYS A 114 -2.90 -6.35 0.72
N PRO A 115 -2.49 -6.99 1.84
CA PRO A 115 -1.48 -8.05 1.77
C PRO A 115 -1.89 -9.09 0.73
N ASP A 116 -0.91 -9.63 0.02
CA ASP A 116 -1.08 -10.65 -1.02
C ASP A 116 -1.89 -10.22 -2.26
N THR A 117 -2.23 -8.93 -2.40
CA THR A 117 -2.83 -8.40 -3.64
C THR A 117 -1.76 -8.34 -4.73
N PRO A 118 -1.96 -9.00 -5.89
CA PRO A 118 -0.98 -8.93 -6.98
C PRO A 118 -0.81 -7.50 -7.49
N GLU A 119 0.45 -7.08 -7.61
CA GLU A 119 0.79 -5.82 -8.25
C GLU A 119 0.82 -5.99 -9.78
N PRO A 120 0.24 -5.06 -10.55
CA PRO A 120 0.45 -5.00 -11.99
C PRO A 120 1.93 -4.94 -12.35
N ILE A 121 2.28 -5.51 -13.51
CA ILE A 121 3.64 -5.51 -14.05
C ILE A 121 4.12 -4.12 -14.49
N SER A 122 3.21 -3.14 -14.63
CA SER A 122 3.54 -1.77 -15.00
C SER A 122 2.63 -0.74 -14.28
N PRO A 123 3.10 0.49 -14.07
CA PRO A 123 2.34 1.53 -13.37
C PRO A 123 1.00 1.91 -14.01
N GLU A 124 0.85 1.72 -15.33
CA GLU A 124 -0.40 1.95 -16.07
C GLU A 124 -1.50 0.96 -15.68
N GLY A 125 -1.11 -0.22 -15.16
CA GLY A 125 -2.06 -1.19 -14.63
C GLY A 125 -2.83 -0.69 -13.39
N TYR A 126 -2.35 0.38 -12.75
CA TYR A 126 -3.00 1.05 -11.63
C TYR A 126 -3.97 2.17 -12.05
N GLY A 127 -4.24 2.32 -13.36
CA GLY A 127 -5.17 3.31 -13.89
C GLY A 127 -4.52 4.35 -14.81
N TYR A 128 -5.36 5.20 -15.38
CA TYR A 128 -5.02 6.06 -16.52
C TYR A 128 -4.37 7.40 -16.17
N ARG A 129 -4.32 7.81 -14.89
CA ARG A 129 -3.71 9.09 -14.48
C ARG A 129 -2.22 8.91 -14.23
N ASP A 130 -1.39 9.85 -14.65
CA ASP A 130 0.07 9.71 -14.59
C ASP A 130 0.60 9.56 -13.14
N ILE A 131 -0.12 10.16 -12.19
CA ILE A 131 0.22 10.12 -10.77
C ILE A 131 -0.53 9.00 -10.06
N LYS A 132 0.21 8.10 -9.41
CA LYS A 132 -0.31 6.99 -8.60
C LYS A 132 0.00 7.24 -7.12
N PHE A 133 -1.02 7.17 -6.26
CA PHE A 133 -0.89 7.10 -4.81
C PHE A 133 -1.27 5.69 -4.41
N ILE A 134 -0.27 4.82 -4.27
CA ILE A 134 -0.45 3.40 -3.96
C ILE A 134 -0.31 3.22 -2.46
N VAL A 135 -1.42 2.90 -1.80
CA VAL A 135 -1.50 2.66 -0.37
C VAL A 135 -1.50 1.16 -0.13
N LYS A 136 -0.46 0.66 0.52
CA LYS A 136 -0.34 -0.73 0.96
C LYS A 136 -0.69 -0.78 2.45
N GLY A 137 -1.80 -1.40 2.79
CA GLY A 137 -2.35 -1.37 4.15
C GLY A 137 -3.01 -2.69 4.52
N THR A 138 -3.73 -2.69 5.64
CA THR A 138 -4.41 -3.89 6.12
C THR A 138 -5.68 -4.21 5.32
N SER A 139 -6.13 -5.47 5.41
CA SER A 139 -7.45 -5.93 4.93
C SER A 139 -8.52 -5.93 6.02
N ASP A 140 -8.14 -5.80 7.30
CA ASP A 140 -9.07 -5.75 8.43
C ASP A 140 -9.30 -4.32 8.92
N PHE A 141 -10.55 -3.86 8.86
CA PHE A 141 -10.94 -2.50 9.29
C PHE A 141 -11.85 -2.61 10.52
N PRO A 142 -11.28 -2.65 11.74
CA PRO A 142 -12.05 -2.85 12.94
C PRO A 142 -12.96 -1.65 13.23
N SER A 143 -14.21 -1.94 13.59
CA SER A 143 -15.11 -0.92 14.12
C SER A 143 -14.54 -0.32 15.41
N GLY A 144 -14.57 1.02 15.52
CA GLY A 144 -14.05 1.75 16.68
C GLY A 144 -12.65 2.35 16.51
N GLN A 145 -11.96 2.07 15.42
CA GLN A 145 -10.80 2.83 14.98
C GLN A 145 -11.18 3.78 13.84
N ASN A 146 -10.43 4.86 13.67
CA ASN A 146 -10.61 5.85 12.62
C ASN A 146 -9.35 6.06 11.77
N THR A 147 -8.25 5.42 12.13
CA THR A 147 -7.00 5.41 11.37
C THR A 147 -6.37 4.02 11.38
N PHE A 148 -5.49 3.76 10.42
CA PHE A 148 -4.60 2.59 10.39
C PHE A 148 -3.25 2.97 9.76
N LEU A 149 -2.20 2.24 10.11
CA LEU A 149 -0.88 2.40 9.52
C LEU A 149 -0.84 1.78 8.12
N ALA A 150 -0.22 2.48 7.18
CA ALA A 150 -0.03 2.04 5.81
C ALA A 150 1.32 2.51 5.26
N GLN A 151 1.72 1.90 4.16
CA GLN A 151 2.85 2.32 3.36
C GLN A 151 2.32 3.04 2.12
N LEU A 152 2.70 4.30 1.92
CA LEU A 152 2.34 5.09 0.73
C LEU A 152 3.51 5.10 -0.24
N GLN A 153 3.24 4.68 -1.47
CA GLN A 153 4.13 4.85 -2.61
C GLN A 153 3.50 5.87 -3.59
N VAL A 154 4.26 6.92 -3.93
CA VAL A 154 3.84 7.91 -4.92
C VAL A 154 4.70 7.77 -6.17
N LEU A 155 4.03 7.49 -7.29
CA LEU A 155 4.65 7.39 -8.61
C LEU A 155 4.12 8.52 -9.50
N ASN A 156 4.99 9.14 -10.29
CA ASN A 156 4.59 9.99 -11.41
C ASN A 156 5.30 9.51 -12.67
N ILE A 157 4.53 8.85 -13.54
CA ILE A 157 5.04 8.17 -14.75
C ILE A 157 5.58 9.18 -15.76
N ASP A 158 4.99 10.37 -15.81
CA ASP A 158 5.38 11.45 -16.73
C ASP A 158 6.27 12.50 -16.07
N GLY A 159 6.71 12.27 -14.83
CA GLY A 159 7.66 13.13 -14.14
C GLY A 159 9.05 13.05 -14.78
N LEU A 160 9.70 14.20 -14.99
CA LEU A 160 11.11 14.27 -15.39
C LEU A 160 11.91 15.12 -14.38
N PRO A 161 12.72 14.51 -13.49
CA PRO A 161 12.87 13.07 -13.28
C PRO A 161 11.60 12.42 -12.72
N GLU A 162 11.47 11.10 -12.87
CA GLU A 162 10.35 10.35 -12.31
C GLU A 162 10.25 10.61 -10.81
N THR A 163 9.03 10.88 -10.35
CA THR A 163 8.78 10.99 -8.91
C THR A 163 8.51 9.59 -8.39
N ASN A 164 9.36 9.11 -7.50
CA ASN A 164 9.15 7.88 -6.76
C ASN A 164 9.43 8.15 -5.28
N MET A 165 8.38 8.20 -4.48
CA MET A 165 8.46 8.41 -3.03
C MET A 165 7.82 7.23 -2.32
N ASP A 166 8.45 6.78 -1.24
CA ASP A 166 7.95 5.71 -0.39
C ASP A 166 8.04 6.19 1.07
N MET A 167 6.91 6.20 1.78
CA MET A 167 6.85 6.65 3.17
C MET A 167 5.72 5.98 3.99
N PRO A 168 5.96 5.72 5.28
CA PRO A 168 4.91 5.30 6.18
C PRO A 168 3.92 6.46 6.40
N VAL A 169 2.63 6.14 6.45
CA VAL A 169 1.54 7.09 6.70
C VAL A 169 0.48 6.44 7.59
N GLU A 170 -0.39 7.27 8.17
CA GLU A 170 -1.68 6.80 8.69
C GLU A 170 -2.80 7.20 7.72
N ILE A 171 -3.75 6.31 7.49
CA ILE A 171 -4.90 6.58 6.63
C ILE A 171 -6.16 6.70 7.49
N GLY A 172 -6.83 7.83 7.37
CA GLY A 172 -8.12 8.09 8.01
C GLY A 172 -9.26 7.43 7.27
N TYR A 173 -10.15 6.77 8.00
CA TYR A 173 -11.35 6.14 7.45
C TYR A 173 -12.56 6.27 8.38
N ALA A 174 -13.74 6.06 7.82
CA ALA A 174 -14.99 5.94 8.54
C ALA A 174 -15.77 4.71 8.07
N ILE A 175 -16.50 4.08 8.98
CA ILE A 175 -17.46 3.01 8.70
C ILE A 175 -18.83 3.55 9.08
N THR A 176 -19.73 3.70 8.10
CA THR A 176 -21.05 4.31 8.33
C THR A 176 -22.09 3.35 8.92
N ASP A 177 -21.86 2.04 8.80
CA ASP A 177 -22.69 0.98 9.37
C ASP A 177 -21.82 -0.27 9.56
N ASN A 178 -22.09 -0.98 10.65
CA ASN A 178 -21.33 -2.15 11.06
C ASN A 178 -21.89 -3.47 10.52
N ALA A 179 -23.04 -3.45 9.83
CA ALA A 179 -23.62 -4.66 9.24
C ALA A 179 -22.74 -5.27 8.12
N ASP A 180 -22.05 -4.43 7.35
CA ASP A 180 -21.05 -4.83 6.35
C ASP A 180 -19.93 -3.77 6.28
N PRO A 181 -18.94 -3.83 7.20
CA PRO A 181 -17.95 -2.78 7.36
C PRO A 181 -17.15 -2.48 6.09
N LEU A 182 -16.87 -3.50 5.27
CA LEU A 182 -16.09 -3.33 4.04
C LEU A 182 -16.89 -2.62 2.95
N LYS A 183 -18.20 -2.86 2.84
CA LYS A 183 -19.04 -2.13 1.88
C LYS A 183 -19.34 -0.70 2.30
N GLN A 184 -19.17 -0.40 3.58
CA GLN A 184 -19.50 0.89 4.17
C GLN A 184 -18.26 1.64 4.67
N LEU A 185 -17.08 1.15 4.28
CA LEU A 185 -15.80 1.80 4.49
C LEU A 185 -15.68 3.00 3.55
N THR A 186 -15.23 4.12 4.10
CA THR A 186 -14.90 5.34 3.36
C THR A 186 -13.53 5.86 3.80
N LEU A 187 -12.58 5.95 2.87
CA LEU A 187 -11.25 6.54 3.12
C LEU A 187 -11.33 8.06 2.97
N GLN A 188 -10.63 8.81 3.83
CA GLN A 188 -10.85 10.26 3.96
C GLN A 188 -9.56 11.07 3.94
N TYR A 189 -8.52 10.61 4.65
CA TYR A 189 -7.33 11.42 4.91
C TYR A 189 -6.05 10.60 4.81
N ILE A 190 -4.96 11.28 4.45
CA ILE A 190 -3.59 10.78 4.60
C ILE A 190 -2.94 11.66 5.67
N TYR A 191 -2.49 11.04 6.76
CA TYR A 191 -1.72 11.67 7.81
C TYR A 191 -0.26 11.29 7.64
N CYS A 192 0.60 12.31 7.54
CA CYS A 192 2.02 12.16 7.31
C CYS A 192 2.78 12.87 8.43
N GLY A 193 3.66 12.14 9.11
CA GLY A 193 4.49 12.59 10.22
C GLY A 193 5.98 12.48 9.91
#